data_AF-A0A2G8TLA1-F1
#
_entry.id   AF-A0A2G8TLA1-F1
#
_cell.length_a   1.000
_cell.length_b   1.000
_cell.length_c   1.000
_cell.angle_alpha   90.00
_cell.angle_beta   90.00
_cell.angle_gamma   90.00
#
_symmetry.space_group_name_H-M   'P 1'
#
loop_
_entity.id
_entity.type
_entity.pdbx_description
1 polymer ?
#
loop_
_entity_poly.entity_id
_entity_poly.type
_entity_poly.pdbx_seq_one_letter_code
_entity_poly.pdbx_strand_id
1 'polypeptide(L)'
;MEFPMKSAAILVATVATLAVSLSAFAAPRSEADIRRGVASAVERYANAVSCGGVSVKPEDVLTLSAYRDGEAALPKYAVLWTGDLGCFGGSGTEMTRLSIATINTGQYVVQPELSSPVAAFESPVRFVSRVVSSGPDTLVMEGMEYTPHDPRSKPSKAVRFTLRLDAKGGWRQVDKIGIAAVRP
;
A
#
# COMPACT_ATOMS: atom_id res chain seq x y z
N MET A 1 71.78 45.26 -21.78
CA MET A 1 70.66 45.86 -22.51
C MET A 1 70.05 44.76 -23.35
N GLU A 2 68.98 44.17 -22.83
CA GLU A 2 68.30 43.01 -23.40
C GLU A 2 67.32 43.43 -24.50
N PHE A 3 67.23 42.60 -25.53
CA PHE A 3 66.39 42.76 -26.72
C PHE A 3 64.93 42.36 -26.44
N PRO A 4 63.95 43.02 -27.08
CA PRO A 4 62.53 42.67 -26.93
C PRO A 4 62.02 41.74 -28.06
N MET A 5 60.80 41.26 -27.83
CA MET A 5 59.73 40.93 -28.78
C MET A 5 59.41 39.46 -29.15
N LYS A 6 58.09 39.21 -29.08
CA LYS A 6 57.22 38.38 -29.96
C LYS A 6 57.17 36.88 -29.62
N SER A 7 56.03 36.19 -29.52
CA SER A 7 54.65 36.48 -29.94
C SER A 7 53.67 35.67 -29.10
N ALA A 8 52.53 36.27 -28.79
CA ALA A 8 51.35 35.62 -28.24
C ALA A 8 50.60 34.88 -29.35
N ALA A 9 50.20 33.64 -29.08
CA ALA A 9 49.14 32.95 -29.81
C ALA A 9 48.44 31.99 -28.82
N ILE A 10 47.49 32.53 -28.05
CA ILE A 10 46.58 31.72 -27.24
C ILE A 10 45.34 31.46 -28.11
N LEU A 11 45.23 30.23 -28.60
CA LEU A 11 44.08 29.75 -29.36
C LEU A 11 42.94 29.48 -28.38
N VAL A 12 42.03 30.43 -28.20
CA VAL A 12 40.80 30.23 -27.42
C VAL A 12 39.78 29.50 -28.31
N ALA A 13 39.76 28.18 -28.22
CA ALA A 13 38.72 27.35 -28.83
C ALA A 13 37.51 27.29 -27.87
N THR A 14 36.59 28.25 -28.00
CA THR A 14 35.33 28.30 -27.28
C THR A 14 34.37 27.24 -27.87
N VAL A 15 34.40 26.02 -27.34
CA VAL A 15 33.41 24.99 -27.66
C VAL A 15 32.09 25.37 -26.99
N ALA A 16 31.17 25.92 -27.80
CA ALA A 16 29.80 26.22 -27.40
C ALA A 16 29.10 24.93 -26.96
N THR A 17 29.07 24.70 -25.65
CA THR A 17 28.35 23.59 -25.05
C THR A 17 26.87 23.97 -25.01
N LEU A 18 26.12 23.62 -26.06
CA LEU A 18 24.66 23.71 -26.05
C LEU A 18 24.13 22.70 -25.02
N ALA A 19 23.97 23.17 -23.79
CA ALA A 19 23.22 22.47 -22.75
C ALA A 19 21.73 22.49 -23.15
N VAL A 20 21.33 21.52 -23.97
CA VAL A 20 19.91 21.19 -24.15
C VAL A 20 19.42 20.72 -22.79
N SER A 21 18.81 21.65 -22.05
CA SER A 21 18.11 21.38 -20.81
C SER A 21 16.85 20.61 -21.17
N LEU A 22 17.00 19.31 -21.41
CA LEU A 22 15.89 18.37 -21.45
C LEU A 22 15.19 18.47 -20.11
N SER A 23 14.12 19.27 -20.07
CA SER A 23 13.16 19.24 -19.00
C SER A 23 12.58 17.84 -19.01
N ALA A 24 13.13 16.97 -18.17
CA ALA A 24 12.62 15.63 -17.94
C ALA A 24 11.25 15.79 -17.28
N PHE A 25 10.22 15.98 -18.09
CA PHE A 25 8.85 15.80 -17.66
C PHE A 25 8.75 14.34 -17.22
N ALA A 26 8.66 14.12 -15.91
CA ALA A 26 8.44 12.81 -15.35
C ALA A 26 7.19 12.23 -16.04
N ALA A 27 7.38 11.14 -16.78
CA ALA A 27 6.27 10.48 -17.46
C ALA A 27 5.19 10.13 -16.42
N PRO A 28 3.90 10.20 -16.78
CA PRO A 28 2.81 9.80 -15.89
C PRO A 28 3.07 8.37 -15.40
N ARG A 29 3.01 8.16 -14.09
CA ARG A 29 3.31 6.86 -13.47
C ARG A 29 2.27 5.84 -13.91
N SER A 30 2.71 4.66 -14.33
CA SER A 30 1.77 3.58 -14.63
C SER A 30 1.11 3.07 -13.35
N GLU A 31 -0.11 2.54 -13.46
CA GLU A 31 -0.81 1.92 -12.32
C GLU A 31 0.02 0.78 -11.70
N ALA A 32 0.73 0.03 -12.54
CA ALA A 32 1.63 -1.04 -12.09
C ALA A 32 2.80 -0.51 -11.25
N ASP A 33 3.39 0.64 -11.61
CA ASP A 33 4.44 1.28 -10.81
C ASP A 33 3.92 1.75 -9.45
N ILE A 34 2.70 2.30 -9.45
CA ILE A 34 2.03 2.76 -8.24
C ILE A 34 1.78 1.58 -7.29
N ARG A 35 1.18 0.50 -7.79
CA ARG A 35 0.89 -0.69 -6.98
C ARG A 35 2.16 -1.31 -6.42
N ARG A 36 3.24 -1.40 -7.21
CA ARG A 36 4.55 -1.88 -6.71
C ARG A 36 5.11 -0.98 -5.61
N GLY A 37 5.04 0.34 -5.79
CA GLY A 37 5.51 1.29 -4.79
C GLY A 37 4.74 1.22 -3.48
N VAL A 38 3.41 1.15 -3.56
CA VAL A 38 2.52 0.98 -2.41
C VAL A 38 2.77 -0.35 -1.71
N ALA A 39 2.80 -1.47 -2.44
CA ALA A 39 3.06 -2.78 -1.88
C ALA A 39 4.39 -2.81 -1.13
N SER A 40 5.46 -2.26 -1.72
CA SER A 40 6.78 -2.18 -1.10
C SER A 40 6.80 -1.31 0.16
N ALA A 41 6.07 -0.18 0.16
CA ALA A 41 5.96 0.68 1.35
C ALA A 41 5.20 -0.01 2.49
N VAL A 42 4.08 -0.67 2.18
CA VAL A 42 3.29 -1.41 3.16
C VAL A 42 4.05 -2.64 3.67
N GLU A 43 4.76 -3.36 2.82
CA GLU A 43 5.58 -4.50 3.24
C GLU A 43 6.61 -4.09 4.29
N ARG A 44 7.36 -3.00 4.05
CA ARG A 44 8.31 -2.47 5.02
C ARG A 44 7.63 -2.08 6.33
N TYR A 45 6.49 -1.40 6.25
CA TYR A 45 5.72 -1.01 7.43
C TYR A 45 5.24 -2.23 8.21
N ALA A 46 4.62 -3.21 7.53
CA ALA A 46 4.09 -4.42 8.14
C ALA A 46 5.20 -5.22 8.85
N ASN A 47 6.36 -5.40 8.21
CA ASN A 47 7.52 -6.06 8.82
C ASN A 47 8.12 -5.26 10.00
N ALA A 48 7.89 -3.96 10.10
CA ALA A 48 8.33 -3.15 11.23
C ALA A 48 7.39 -3.22 12.43
N VAL A 49 6.09 -3.46 12.21
CA VAL A 49 5.07 -3.48 13.27
C VAL A 49 4.60 -4.89 13.67
N SER A 50 4.99 -5.92 12.92
CA SER A 50 4.65 -7.32 13.17
C SER A 50 5.90 -8.20 13.25
N CYS A 51 5.72 -9.46 13.62
CA CYS A 51 6.80 -10.45 13.49
C CYS A 51 7.04 -10.68 12.01
N GLY A 52 8.19 -10.21 11.52
CA GLY A 52 8.49 -10.12 10.10
C GLY A 52 8.34 -11.41 9.30
N GLY A 53 8.55 -11.31 8.00
CA GLY A 53 8.15 -12.33 7.03
C GLY A 53 6.82 -12.01 6.34
N VAL A 54 6.28 -10.80 6.56
CA VAL A 54 5.15 -10.31 5.76
C VAL A 54 5.63 -10.04 4.35
N SER A 55 4.94 -10.61 3.37
CA SER A 55 5.15 -10.31 1.95
C SER A 55 3.87 -9.72 1.38
N VAL A 56 4.00 -8.61 0.66
CA VAL A 56 2.88 -7.90 0.05
C VAL A 56 3.10 -7.83 -1.45
N LYS A 57 2.12 -8.29 -2.23
CA LYS A 57 2.21 -8.26 -3.67
C LYS A 57 1.46 -7.06 -4.26
N PRO A 58 1.80 -6.60 -5.47
CA PRO A 58 1.07 -5.54 -6.15
C PRO A 58 -0.42 -5.85 -6.37
N GLU A 59 -0.77 -7.14 -6.44
CA GLU A 59 -2.15 -7.60 -6.58
C GLU A 59 -2.99 -7.40 -5.31
N ASP A 60 -2.34 -7.32 -4.14
CA ASP A 60 -2.99 -7.09 -2.84
C ASP A 60 -3.35 -5.60 -2.62
N VAL A 61 -2.94 -4.72 -3.54
CA VAL A 61 -3.19 -3.28 -3.47
C VAL A 61 -4.56 -2.95 -4.04
N LEU A 62 -5.42 -2.44 -3.17
CA LEU A 62 -6.76 -1.97 -3.48
C LEU A 62 -6.77 -0.45 -3.64
N THR A 63 -7.28 0.04 -4.76
CA THR A 63 -7.47 1.48 -4.98
C THR A 63 -8.76 1.94 -4.30
N LEU A 64 -8.66 2.84 -3.31
CA LEU A 64 -9.82 3.48 -2.67
C LEU A 64 -10.16 4.79 -3.35
N SER A 65 -9.14 5.61 -3.63
CA SER A 65 -9.23 6.78 -4.48
C SER A 65 -8.05 6.81 -5.45
N ALA A 66 -8.37 6.93 -6.73
CA ALA A 66 -7.37 6.90 -7.80
C ALA A 66 -6.50 8.17 -7.77
N TYR A 67 -5.24 8.02 -8.20
CA TYR A 67 -4.36 9.16 -8.47
C TYR A 67 -4.86 9.94 -9.68
N ARG A 68 -4.94 11.26 -9.53
CA ARG A 68 -5.35 12.19 -10.58
C ARG A 68 -4.47 13.42 -10.54
N ASP A 69 -3.84 13.74 -11.66
CA ASP A 69 -2.96 14.90 -11.77
C ASP A 69 -3.75 16.19 -11.52
N GLY A 70 -3.21 17.06 -10.65
CA GLY A 70 -3.80 18.35 -10.32
C GLY A 70 -4.93 18.33 -9.28
N GLU A 71 -5.33 17.17 -8.76
CA GLU A 71 -6.26 17.12 -7.63
C GLU A 71 -5.55 17.36 -6.29
N ALA A 72 -6.16 18.18 -5.43
CA ALA A 72 -5.64 18.45 -4.09
C ALA A 72 -5.80 17.25 -3.14
N ALA A 73 -6.76 16.36 -3.43
CA ALA A 73 -6.97 15.16 -2.64
C ALA A 73 -5.90 14.13 -2.96
N LEU A 74 -5.15 13.68 -1.94
CA LEU A 74 -4.15 12.64 -2.13
C LEU A 74 -4.83 11.29 -2.44
N PRO A 75 -4.27 10.48 -3.36
CA PRO A 75 -4.79 9.15 -3.62
C PRO A 75 -4.66 8.27 -2.37
N LYS A 76 -5.56 7.31 -2.25
CA LYS A 76 -5.60 6.37 -1.13
C LYS A 76 -5.67 4.94 -1.65
N TYR A 77 -4.82 4.12 -1.07
CA TYR A 77 -4.71 2.70 -1.36
C TYR A 77 -4.84 1.93 -0.06
N ALA A 78 -5.66 0.87 -0.05
CA ALA A 78 -5.69 -0.09 1.03
C ALA A 78 -4.89 -1.33 0.64
N VAL A 79 -4.21 -1.92 1.60
CA VAL A 79 -3.47 -3.16 1.42
C VAL A 79 -3.82 -4.08 2.58
N LEU A 80 -4.29 -5.28 2.23
CA LEU A 80 -4.48 -6.35 3.20
C LEU A 80 -3.20 -7.15 3.33
N TRP A 81 -2.80 -7.44 4.55
CA TRP A 81 -1.64 -8.27 4.85
C TRP A 81 -1.91 -9.14 6.07
N THR A 82 -1.15 -10.20 6.26
CA THR A 82 -1.31 -11.10 7.42
C THR A 82 -0.09 -10.98 8.31
N GLY A 83 -0.30 -10.84 9.62
CA GLY A 83 0.80 -10.86 10.57
C GLY A 83 0.35 -10.93 12.02
N ASP A 84 1.29 -11.30 12.88
CA ASP A 84 1.16 -11.31 14.33
C ASP A 84 1.71 -9.99 14.90
N LEU A 85 0.82 -9.19 15.49
CA LEU A 85 1.20 -7.93 16.12
C LEU A 85 1.62 -8.23 17.57
N GLY A 86 2.84 -7.86 17.94
CA GLY A 86 3.37 -8.06 19.30
C GLY A 86 4.06 -9.40 19.54
N CYS A 87 4.16 -10.27 18.53
CA CYS A 87 4.91 -11.53 18.60
C CYS A 87 4.55 -12.44 19.75
N PHE A 88 3.24 -12.54 19.98
CA PHE A 88 2.68 -13.49 20.94
C PHE A 88 2.94 -14.94 20.51
N GLY A 89 3.08 -15.19 19.22
CA GLY A 89 3.44 -16.47 18.65
C GLY A 89 2.29 -17.48 18.60
N GLY A 90 2.46 -18.46 17.72
CA GLY A 90 1.50 -19.54 17.48
C GLY A 90 0.50 -19.19 16.37
N SER A 91 -0.01 -20.23 15.72
CA SER A 91 -0.93 -20.11 14.59
C SER A 91 -2.30 -19.55 14.96
N GLY A 92 -2.49 -19.00 16.17
CA GLY A 92 -3.71 -18.37 16.68
C GLY A 92 -3.65 -16.83 16.73
N THR A 93 -2.47 -16.24 16.56
CA THR A 93 -2.22 -14.80 16.78
C THR A 93 -2.11 -14.01 15.47
N GLU A 94 -1.74 -14.68 14.38
CA GLU A 94 -1.78 -14.11 13.03
C GLU A 94 -3.21 -13.81 12.59
N MET A 95 -3.44 -12.66 11.98
CA MET A 95 -4.73 -12.34 11.37
C MET A 95 -4.54 -11.33 10.24
N THR A 96 -5.55 -11.18 9.40
CA THR A 96 -5.56 -10.12 8.39
C THR A 96 -5.56 -8.75 9.08
N ARG A 97 -4.69 -7.89 8.58
CA ARG A 97 -4.50 -6.49 8.94
C ARG A 97 -4.70 -5.64 7.70
N LEU A 98 -4.92 -4.35 7.93
CA LEU A 98 -5.11 -3.38 6.87
C LEU A 98 -4.17 -2.19 7.08
N SER A 99 -3.52 -1.78 6.01
CA SER A 99 -2.74 -0.55 5.95
C SER A 99 -3.25 0.37 4.86
N ILE A 100 -3.25 1.67 5.15
CA ILE A 100 -3.58 2.72 4.18
C ILE A 100 -2.29 3.41 3.74
N ALA A 101 -2.11 3.50 2.43
CA ALA A 101 -0.99 4.19 1.82
C ALA A 101 -1.46 5.30 0.89
N THR A 102 -0.59 6.30 0.72
CA THR A 102 -0.79 7.43 -0.17
C THR A 102 0.48 7.73 -0.97
N ILE A 103 0.35 8.61 -1.96
CA ILE A 103 1.48 9.14 -2.72
C ILE A 103 1.58 10.63 -2.39
N ASN A 104 2.67 11.03 -1.74
CA ASN A 104 2.93 12.42 -1.41
C ASN A 104 4.28 12.84 -1.99
N THR A 105 4.33 13.92 -2.77
CA THR A 105 5.55 14.41 -3.43
C THR A 105 6.34 13.32 -4.18
N GLY A 106 5.62 12.35 -4.77
CA GLY A 106 6.21 11.22 -5.48
C GLY A 106 6.72 10.08 -4.59
N GLN A 107 6.61 10.17 -3.27
CA GLN A 107 6.95 9.09 -2.34
C GLN A 107 5.71 8.31 -1.92
N TYR A 108 5.88 6.98 -1.76
CA TYR A 108 4.84 6.09 -1.24
C TYR A 108 4.95 6.05 0.28
N VAL A 109 3.89 6.46 0.97
CA VAL A 109 3.89 6.64 2.42
C VAL A 109 2.69 5.91 3.01
N VAL A 110 2.93 5.08 4.02
CA VAL A 110 1.88 4.49 4.85
C VAL A 110 1.42 5.54 5.86
N GLN A 111 0.10 5.67 6.07
CA GLN A 111 -0.50 6.52 7.09
C GLN A 111 -0.74 5.67 8.35
N PRO A 112 0.13 5.70 9.37
CA PRO A 112 0.01 4.80 10.52
C PRO A 112 -1.29 5.02 11.30
N GLU A 113 -1.77 6.26 11.38
CA GLU A 113 -3.02 6.64 12.04
C GLU A 113 -4.28 6.05 11.40
N LEU A 114 -4.19 5.63 10.13
CA LEU A 114 -5.25 4.95 9.39
C LEU A 114 -4.97 3.45 9.19
N SER A 115 -3.90 2.93 9.78
CA SER A 115 -3.42 1.57 9.58
C SER A 115 -3.39 0.77 10.89
N SER A 116 -3.51 -0.55 10.79
CA SER A 116 -3.24 -1.45 11.92
C SER A 116 -1.77 -1.31 12.37
N PRO A 117 -1.45 -1.29 13.69
CA PRO A 117 -2.36 -1.50 14.84
C PRO A 117 -3.20 -0.30 15.28
N VAL A 118 -2.88 0.93 14.84
CA VAL A 118 -3.44 2.15 15.43
C VAL A 118 -4.92 2.31 15.08
N ALA A 119 -5.26 2.17 13.80
CA ALA A 119 -6.64 2.21 13.34
C ALA A 119 -7.32 0.85 13.53
N ALA A 120 -8.59 0.89 13.93
CA ALA A 120 -9.42 -0.30 14.05
C ALA A 120 -9.67 -0.95 12.68
N PHE A 121 -9.57 -2.28 12.62
CA PHE A 121 -9.97 -3.10 11.48
C PHE A 121 -10.84 -4.25 11.99
N GLU A 122 -12.16 -4.06 11.98
CA GLU A 122 -13.12 -5.00 12.55
C GLU A 122 -13.53 -6.09 11.57
N SER A 123 -12.58 -6.97 11.24
CA SER A 123 -12.89 -8.16 10.45
C SER A 123 -13.56 -9.23 11.33
N PRO A 124 -14.74 -9.77 10.95
CA PRO A 124 -15.36 -10.92 11.62
C PRO A 124 -14.62 -12.23 11.35
N VAL A 125 -13.77 -12.25 10.32
CA VAL A 125 -12.99 -13.41 9.93
C VAL A 125 -11.54 -13.17 10.29
N ARG A 126 -10.85 -14.25 10.63
CA ARG A 126 -9.43 -14.19 10.97
C ARG A 126 -8.56 -13.92 9.75
N PHE A 127 -8.91 -14.56 8.64
CA PHE A 127 -8.25 -14.39 7.35
C PHE A 127 -9.29 -14.03 6.30
N VAL A 128 -9.05 -12.92 5.60
CA VAL A 128 -9.82 -12.54 4.41
C VAL A 128 -9.39 -13.44 3.27
N SER A 129 -10.34 -14.16 2.67
CA SER A 129 -10.09 -15.03 1.53
C SER A 129 -10.14 -14.27 0.21
N ARG A 130 -11.00 -13.25 0.12
CA ARG A 130 -11.20 -12.50 -1.12
C ARG A 130 -11.75 -11.11 -0.86
N VAL A 131 -11.30 -10.14 -1.66
CA VAL A 131 -11.93 -8.82 -1.78
C VAL A 131 -12.90 -8.86 -2.94
N VAL A 132 -14.17 -8.58 -2.68
CA VAL A 132 -15.25 -8.56 -3.68
C VAL A 132 -15.32 -7.21 -4.38
N SER A 133 -15.20 -6.12 -3.61
CA SER A 133 -15.16 -4.76 -4.14
C SER A 133 -14.50 -3.81 -3.15
N SER A 134 -13.90 -2.74 -3.67
CA SER A 134 -13.36 -1.62 -2.90
C SER A 134 -13.87 -0.28 -3.42
N GLY A 135 -14.11 0.65 -2.50
CA GLY A 135 -14.47 2.04 -2.78
C GLY A 135 -13.84 3.00 -1.77
N PRO A 136 -14.10 4.31 -1.86
CA PRO A 136 -13.44 5.31 -1.02
C PRO A 136 -13.65 5.10 0.49
N ASP A 137 -14.83 4.62 0.88
CA ASP A 137 -15.28 4.45 2.26
C ASP A 137 -15.89 3.07 2.52
N THR A 138 -15.87 2.16 1.55
CA THR A 138 -16.47 0.83 1.66
C THR A 138 -15.55 -0.28 1.15
N LEU A 139 -15.48 -1.37 1.89
CA LEU A 139 -14.85 -2.62 1.46
C LEU A 139 -15.85 -3.75 1.59
N VAL A 140 -15.98 -4.58 0.56
CA VAL A 140 -16.76 -5.81 0.61
C VAL A 140 -15.81 -6.98 0.48
N MET A 141 -15.83 -7.87 1.45
CA MET A 141 -14.86 -8.95 1.57
C MET A 141 -15.55 -10.26 1.93
N GLU A 142 -14.83 -11.35 1.70
CA GLU A 142 -15.25 -12.70 2.03
C GLU A 142 -14.19 -13.41 2.83
N GLY A 143 -14.63 -14.32 3.68
CA GLY A 143 -13.74 -15.22 4.41
C GLY A 143 -14.49 -16.29 5.17
N MET A 144 -13.78 -16.95 6.07
CA MET A 144 -14.30 -18.06 6.86
C MET A 144 -14.37 -17.68 8.35
N GLU A 145 -15.56 -17.79 8.91
CA GLU A 145 -15.86 -17.60 10.34
C GLU A 145 -15.85 -18.97 11.05
N TYR A 146 -15.44 -18.96 12.31
CA TYR A 146 -15.50 -20.15 13.17
C TYR A 146 -16.91 -20.37 13.71
N THR A 147 -17.36 -21.61 13.66
CA THR A 147 -18.54 -22.10 14.39
C THR A 147 -18.14 -22.72 15.74
N PRO A 148 -19.08 -22.91 16.68
CA PRO A 148 -18.77 -23.51 17.99
C PRO A 148 -18.13 -24.90 17.95
N HIS A 149 -18.25 -25.62 16.83
CA HIS A 149 -17.70 -26.97 16.66
C HIS A 149 -16.44 -27.01 15.78
N ASP A 150 -15.97 -25.85 15.32
CA ASP A 150 -14.80 -25.79 14.45
C ASP A 150 -13.51 -26.04 15.24
N PRO A 151 -12.60 -26.86 14.70
CA PRO A 151 -11.23 -26.89 15.18
C PRO A 151 -10.61 -25.49 15.08
N ARG A 152 -9.72 -25.13 16.01
CA ARG A 152 -9.05 -23.80 16.04
C ARG A 152 -8.34 -23.43 14.74
N SER A 153 -7.98 -24.39 13.89
CA SER A 153 -7.31 -24.16 12.61
C SER A 153 -8.23 -24.28 11.38
N LYS A 154 -9.53 -24.57 11.54
CA LYS A 154 -10.43 -24.91 10.44
C LYS A 154 -11.80 -24.23 10.58
N PRO A 155 -11.91 -22.93 10.26
CA PRO A 155 -13.21 -22.28 10.17
C PRO A 155 -14.05 -22.89 9.04
N SER A 156 -15.35 -23.07 9.25
CA SER A 156 -16.24 -23.79 8.31
C SER A 156 -17.37 -22.95 7.74
N LYS A 157 -17.64 -21.75 8.27
CA LYS A 157 -18.75 -20.91 7.83
C LYS A 157 -18.27 -19.79 6.92
N ALA A 158 -18.60 -19.89 5.63
CA ALA A 158 -18.32 -18.85 4.66
C ALA A 158 -19.23 -17.63 4.87
N VAL A 159 -18.64 -16.44 4.91
CA VAL A 159 -19.36 -15.18 5.07
C VAL A 159 -18.88 -14.13 4.08
N ARG A 160 -19.79 -13.26 3.67
CA ARG A 160 -19.50 -11.98 3.03
C ARG A 160 -19.84 -10.87 4.01
N PHE A 161 -18.96 -9.88 4.14
CA PHE A 161 -19.17 -8.78 5.05
C PHE A 161 -18.71 -7.46 4.43
N THR A 162 -19.32 -6.38 4.91
CA THR A 162 -19.05 -5.03 4.46
C THR A 162 -18.44 -4.24 5.59
N LEU A 163 -17.30 -3.60 5.32
CA LEU A 163 -16.70 -2.61 6.20
C LEU A 163 -16.97 -1.21 5.66
N ARG A 164 -17.20 -0.27 6.57
CA ARG A 164 -17.28 1.16 6.26
C ARG A 164 -16.23 1.94 7.05
N LEU A 165 -15.63 2.93 6.41
CA LEU A 165 -14.71 3.86 7.05
C LEU A 165 -15.48 4.76 8.02
N ASP A 166 -15.06 4.79 9.29
CA ASP A 166 -15.61 5.66 10.31
C ASP A 166 -14.93 7.04 10.33
N ALA A 167 -15.49 7.98 11.08
CA ALA A 167 -14.97 9.34 11.18
C ALA A 167 -13.56 9.44 11.83
N LYS A 168 -13.10 8.37 12.48
CA LYS A 168 -11.77 8.28 13.10
C LYS A 168 -10.75 7.57 12.20
N GLY A 169 -11.16 7.15 11.00
CA GLY A 169 -10.29 6.44 10.07
C GLY A 169 -10.23 4.92 10.29
N GLY A 170 -11.07 4.37 11.18
CA GLY A 170 -11.20 2.94 11.40
C GLY A 170 -12.18 2.28 10.42
N TRP A 171 -11.99 0.99 10.15
CA TRP A 171 -12.90 0.19 9.33
C TRP A 171 -13.81 -0.65 10.22
N ARG A 172 -15.10 -0.33 10.23
CA ARG A 172 -16.12 -0.96 11.07
C ARG A 172 -17.02 -1.87 10.26
N GLN A 173 -17.40 -3.02 10.81
CA GLN A 173 -18.35 -3.89 10.15
C GLN A 173 -19.76 -3.29 10.21
N VAL A 174 -20.40 -3.14 9.05
CA VAL A 174 -21.77 -2.61 8.94
C VAL A 174 -22.77 -3.64 8.43
N ASP A 175 -22.30 -4.69 7.76
CA ASP A 175 -23.14 -5.80 7.29
C ASP A 175 -22.35 -7.12 7.27
N LYS A 176 -23.05 -8.24 7.42
CA LYS A 176 -22.52 -9.60 7.32
C LYS A 176 -23.62 -10.59 6.96
N ILE A 177 -23.41 -11.33 5.88
CA ILE A 177 -24.30 -12.40 5.42
C ILE A 177 -23.53 -13.72 5.29
N GLY A 178 -24.22 -14.83 5.56
CA GLY A 178 -23.71 -16.16 5.23
C GLY A 178 -23.77 -16.40 3.73
N ILE A 179 -22.76 -17.04 3.17
CA ILE A 179 -22.71 -17.40 1.74
C ILE A 179 -22.45 -18.90 1.59
N ALA A 180 -22.77 -19.46 0.43
CA ALA A 180 -22.32 -20.81 0.10
C ALA A 180 -20.79 -20.83 0.05
N ALA A 181 -20.18 -21.86 0.64
CA ALA A 181 -18.73 -22.04 0.56
C ALA A 181 -18.34 -22.22 -0.90
N VAL A 182 -17.48 -21.34 -1.41
CA VAL A 182 -16.86 -21.51 -2.72
C VAL A 182 -15.89 -22.67 -2.57
N ARG A 183 -16.18 -23.80 -3.21
CA ARG A 183 -15.22 -24.90 -3.30
C ARG A 183 -14.03 -24.38 -4.13
N PRO A 184 -12.79 -24.50 -3.63
CA PRO A 184 -11.60 -24.08 -4.36
C PRO A 184 -11.44 -24.87 -5.67
#